data_AF-A0A7L5YM80-F1
#
_entry.id   AF-A0A7L5YM80-F1
#
_cell.length_a   1.000
_cell.length_b   1.000
_cell.length_c   1.000
_cell.angle_alpha   90.00
_cell.angle_beta   90.00
_cell.angle_gamma   90.00
#
_symmetry.space_group_name_H-M   'P 1'
#
loop_
_entity.id
_entity.type
_entity.pdbx_description
1 polymer ?
#
loop_
_entity_poly.entity_id
_entity_poly.type
_entity_poly.pdbx_seq_one_letter_code
_entity_poly.pdbx_strand_id
1 'polypeptide(L)'
;MPIPVVLRGEAADHAANFADNQPLAHLRPYTTANVAWSLAYTPTAPFLTPNLAPVLQEIIGRPGWNSGQALALLATSVGASRAYVDLKSYDFGSEAAARLSISYQVASGTPTATPPVTATPSPTPTATATPGLNLGQALPLECWQPVSSTNSGP
;
A
#
# COMPACT_ATOMS: atom_id res chain seq x y z
N MET A 1 28.42 -6.31 -23.70
CA MET A 1 28.49 -5.46 -22.49
C MET A 1 27.07 -5.26 -22.02
N PRO A 2 26.75 -5.60 -20.76
CA PRO A 2 25.38 -5.54 -20.29
C PRO A 2 24.83 -4.11 -20.30
N ILE A 3 23.50 -3.98 -20.28
CA ILE A 3 22.78 -2.73 -20.10
C ILE A 3 22.30 -2.72 -18.65
N PRO A 4 22.98 -1.99 -17.75
CA PRO A 4 22.55 -1.84 -16.38
C PRO A 4 21.46 -0.77 -16.29
N VAL A 5 20.30 -1.14 -15.76
CA VAL A 5 19.13 -0.28 -15.56
C VAL A 5 18.72 -0.34 -14.10
N VAL A 6 18.33 0.78 -13.54
CA VAL A 6 17.68 0.85 -12.23
C VAL A 6 16.24 1.27 -12.43
N LEU A 7 15.33 0.46 -11.90
CA LEU A 7 13.89 0.71 -11.91
C LEU A 7 13.49 1.29 -10.55
N ARG A 8 12.82 2.44 -10.59
CA ARG A 8 12.31 3.16 -9.41
C ARG A 8 10.87 3.58 -9.65
N GLY A 9 10.21 3.98 -8.59
CA GLY A 9 8.91 4.63 -8.64
C GLY A 9 9.03 6.13 -8.43
N GLU A 10 8.03 6.88 -8.85
CA GLU A 10 7.83 8.23 -8.33
C GLU A 10 7.24 8.16 -6.92
N ALA A 11 7.89 8.80 -5.95
CA ALA A 11 7.44 8.91 -4.57
C ALA A 11 6.37 10.00 -4.41
N ALA A 12 5.23 9.81 -5.08
CA ALA A 12 4.06 10.68 -5.03
C ALA A 12 2.78 9.89 -4.75
N ASP A 13 1.82 10.53 -4.09
CA ASP A 13 0.51 9.93 -3.84
C ASP A 13 -0.34 9.86 -5.12
N HIS A 14 -0.14 10.84 -6.00
CA HIS A 14 -0.63 10.88 -7.38
C HIS A 14 0.49 11.36 -8.29
N ALA A 15 1.01 10.49 -9.15
CA ALA A 15 2.05 10.87 -10.09
C ALA A 15 1.52 11.88 -11.12
N ALA A 16 2.27 12.97 -11.34
CA ALA A 16 1.93 13.93 -12.38
C ALA A 16 2.08 13.29 -13.78
N ASN A 17 1.35 13.79 -14.78
CA ASN A 17 1.56 13.36 -16.16
C ASN A 17 2.95 13.80 -16.69
N PHE A 18 3.39 13.27 -17.83
CA PHE A 18 4.68 13.62 -18.44
C PHE A 18 4.54 14.74 -19.49
N ALA A 19 3.91 15.86 -19.11
CA ALA A 19 3.79 17.04 -19.98
C ALA A 19 4.97 18.01 -19.79
N ASP A 20 5.21 18.88 -20.78
CA ASP A 20 6.33 19.85 -20.78
C ASP A 20 6.30 20.85 -19.62
N ASN A 21 5.13 21.05 -19.00
CA ASN A 21 4.95 21.92 -17.84
C ASN A 21 5.12 21.20 -16.48
N GLN A 22 5.45 19.90 -16.49
CA GLN A 22 5.69 19.10 -15.30
C GLN A 22 7.19 18.87 -15.08
N PRO A 23 7.60 18.48 -13.85
CA PRO A 23 8.97 18.07 -13.60
C PRO A 23 9.42 16.95 -14.56
N LEU A 24 10.60 17.14 -15.14
CA LEU A 24 11.27 16.14 -15.98
C LEU A 24 11.42 14.83 -15.20
N ALA A 25 11.37 13.69 -15.91
CA ALA A 25 11.39 12.36 -15.30
C ALA A 25 12.55 12.14 -14.32
N HIS A 26 13.72 12.73 -14.59
CA HIS A 26 14.92 12.60 -13.74
C HIS A 26 14.96 13.56 -12.54
N LEU A 27 14.02 14.51 -12.45
CA LEU A 27 13.90 15.48 -11.36
C LEU A 27 12.75 15.13 -10.40
N ARG A 28 12.02 14.05 -10.68
CA ARG A 28 10.91 13.58 -9.84
C ARG A 28 11.44 12.89 -8.58
N PRO A 29 10.73 13.00 -7.45
CA PRO A 29 11.11 12.32 -6.22
C PRO A 29 11.03 10.80 -6.44
N TYR A 30 12.06 10.08 -6.02
CA TYR A 30 12.12 8.63 -6.19
C TYR A 30 11.67 7.88 -4.93
N THR A 31 11.15 6.68 -5.14
CA THR A 31 11.05 5.68 -4.07
C THR A 31 12.44 5.35 -3.50
N THR A 32 12.47 4.98 -2.22
CA THR A 32 13.67 4.45 -1.55
C THR A 32 14.00 3.06 -2.10
N ALA A 33 12.97 2.23 -2.26
CA ALA A 33 13.04 0.96 -2.95
C ALA A 33 13.42 1.19 -4.41
N ASN A 34 14.34 0.35 -4.89
CA ASN A 34 14.77 0.32 -6.28
C ASN A 34 15.12 -1.11 -6.67
N VAL A 35 14.98 -1.42 -7.95
CA VAL A 35 15.26 -2.73 -8.51
C VAL A 35 16.36 -2.58 -9.55
N ALA A 36 17.50 -3.22 -9.28
CA ALA A 36 18.57 -3.35 -10.26
C ALA A 36 18.18 -4.38 -11.31
N TRP A 37 18.36 -4.02 -12.58
CA TRP A 37 18.04 -4.86 -13.73
C TRP A 37 19.20 -4.82 -14.71
N SER A 38 19.65 -5.98 -15.16
CA SER A 38 20.76 -6.09 -16.11
C SER A 38 20.33 -6.91 -17.31
N LEU A 39 20.34 -6.30 -18.49
CA LEU A 39 20.14 -6.99 -19.76
C LEU A 39 21.49 -7.35 -20.36
N ALA A 40 21.63 -8.58 -20.87
CA ALA A 40 22.89 -9.00 -21.50
C ALA A 40 23.10 -8.33 -22.87
N TYR A 41 22.03 -8.04 -23.60
CA TYR A 41 22.01 -7.52 -24.96
C TYR A 41 20.75 -6.68 -25.22
N THR A 42 20.76 -5.91 -26.32
CA THR A 42 19.57 -5.19 -26.81
C THR A 42 18.47 -6.19 -27.13
N PRO A 43 17.32 -6.17 -26.43
CA PRO A 43 16.25 -7.11 -26.72
C PRO A 43 15.62 -6.82 -28.08
N THR A 44 15.40 -7.87 -28.87
CA THR A 44 14.71 -7.82 -30.18
C THR A 44 13.27 -8.34 -30.11
N ALA A 45 12.85 -8.82 -28.94
CA ALA A 45 11.53 -9.40 -28.67
C ALA A 45 11.06 -8.94 -27.27
N PRO A 46 9.78 -9.12 -26.91
CA PRO A 46 9.28 -8.80 -25.57
C PRO A 46 10.11 -9.46 -24.47
N PHE A 47 10.36 -8.71 -23.40
CA PHE A 47 11.16 -9.14 -22.26
C PHE A 47 10.43 -8.81 -20.95
N LEU A 48 10.82 -9.49 -19.87
CA LEU A 48 10.27 -9.27 -18.54
C LEU A 48 11.27 -8.51 -17.68
N THR A 49 10.75 -7.58 -16.89
CA THR A 49 11.51 -6.94 -15.82
C THR A 49 11.62 -7.88 -14.61
N PRO A 50 12.59 -7.67 -13.72
CA PRO A 50 12.60 -8.30 -12.41
C PRO A 50 11.39 -7.84 -11.58
N ASN A 51 11.13 -8.52 -10.47
CA ASN A 51 10.00 -8.22 -9.60
C ASN A 51 10.02 -6.75 -9.11
N LEU A 52 8.95 -6.00 -9.44
CA LEU A 52 8.76 -4.60 -9.07
C LEU A 52 7.96 -4.41 -7.77
N ALA A 53 7.57 -5.50 -7.10
CA ALA A 53 6.77 -5.43 -5.88
C ALA A 53 7.34 -4.50 -4.79
N PRO A 54 8.66 -4.45 -4.51
CA PRO A 54 9.19 -3.53 -3.50
C PRO A 54 8.92 -2.05 -3.82
N VAL A 55 9.06 -1.68 -5.09
CA VAL A 55 8.82 -0.31 -5.57
C VAL A 55 7.34 0.03 -5.53
N LEU A 56 6.50 -0.88 -6.03
CA LEU A 56 5.05 -0.67 -6.04
C LEU A 56 4.48 -0.61 -4.62
N GLN A 57 4.95 -1.48 -3.73
CA GLN A 57 4.50 -1.54 -2.34
C GLN A 57 4.79 -0.24 -1.59
N GLU A 58 5.93 0.40 -1.87
CA GLU A 58 6.25 1.69 -1.26
C GLU A 58 5.27 2.79 -1.70
N ILE A 59 4.87 2.83 -2.97
CA ILE A 59 3.94 3.84 -3.50
C ILE A 59 2.53 3.62 -2.95
N ILE A 60 2.01 2.40 -3.03
CA ILE A 60 0.65 2.09 -2.56
C ILE A 60 0.54 2.10 -1.03
N GLY A 61 1.66 1.97 -0.32
CA GLY A 61 1.75 2.07 1.14
C GLY A 61 1.81 3.51 1.66
N ARG A 62 1.86 4.52 0.77
CA ARG A 62 1.86 5.92 1.19
C ARG A 62 0.50 6.31 1.77
N PRO A 63 0.47 7.12 2.85
CA PRO A 63 -0.79 7.46 3.52
C PRO A 63 -1.76 8.24 2.64
N GLY A 64 -1.28 8.95 1.61
CA GLY A 64 -2.12 9.68 0.67
C GLY A 64 -2.51 8.89 -0.59
N TRP A 65 -1.94 7.70 -0.82
CA TRP A 65 -2.23 6.91 -2.00
C TRP A 65 -3.61 6.26 -1.87
N ASN A 66 -4.40 6.32 -2.95
CA ASN A 66 -5.75 5.77 -3.00
C ASN A 66 -5.98 5.09 -4.35
N SER A 67 -6.98 4.21 -4.41
CA SER A 67 -7.40 3.62 -5.68
C SER A 67 -7.80 4.70 -6.68
N GLY A 68 -7.40 4.55 -7.94
CA GLY A 68 -7.60 5.54 -9.00
C GLY A 68 -6.52 6.61 -9.09
N GLN A 69 -5.58 6.68 -8.13
CA GLN A 69 -4.43 7.56 -8.25
C GLN A 69 -3.40 7.02 -9.26
N ALA A 70 -2.72 7.93 -9.97
CA ALA A 70 -1.73 7.59 -10.97
C ALA A 70 -0.41 7.13 -10.31
N LEU A 71 0.25 6.16 -10.95
CA LEU A 71 1.56 5.66 -10.55
C LEU A 71 2.53 5.84 -11.72
N ALA A 72 3.75 6.27 -11.43
CA ALA A 72 4.83 6.37 -12.40
C ALA A 72 5.99 5.46 -12.02
N LEU A 73 6.50 4.73 -13.02
CA LEU A 73 7.73 3.94 -12.94
C LEU A 73 8.79 4.61 -13.80
N LEU A 74 10.00 4.70 -13.27
CA LEU A 74 11.12 5.43 -13.83
C LEU A 74 12.27 4.44 -14.05
N ALA A 75 12.67 4.29 -15.31
CA ALA A 75 13.80 3.44 -15.70
C ALA A 75 15.01 4.33 -16.02
N THR A 76 16.13 4.07 -15.36
CA THR A 76 17.35 4.85 -15.53
C THR A 76 18.51 3.93 -15.91
N SER A 77 19.16 4.18 -17.03
CA SER A 77 20.40 3.49 -17.39
C SER A 77 21.54 3.99 -16.47
N VAL A 78 22.29 3.07 -15.87
CA VAL A 78 23.41 3.40 -14.97
C VAL A 78 24.74 2.99 -15.57
N GLY A 79 25.32 3.87 -16.37
CA GLY A 79 26.61 3.65 -17.02
C GLY A 79 26.52 3.69 -18.54
N ALA A 80 27.69 3.63 -19.19
CA ALA A 80 27.75 3.52 -20.64
C ALA A 80 27.40 2.09 -21.05
N SER A 81 26.76 1.91 -22.20
CA SER A 81 26.68 0.63 -22.92
C SER A 81 26.50 0.91 -24.41
N ARG A 82 26.98 0.01 -25.27
CA ARG A 82 26.71 0.08 -26.73
C ARG A 82 25.36 -0.54 -27.09
N ALA A 83 24.77 -1.27 -26.16
CA ALA A 83 23.43 -1.83 -26.27
C ALA A 83 22.42 -0.89 -25.58
N TYR A 84 21.15 -1.02 -25.94
CA TYR A 84 20.07 -0.16 -25.43
C TYR A 84 18.81 -0.98 -25.19
N VAL A 85 17.87 -0.40 -24.44
CA VAL A 85 16.54 -0.97 -24.25
C VAL A 85 15.52 0.12 -24.55
N ASP A 86 14.54 -0.23 -25.39
CA ASP A 86 13.43 0.66 -25.71
C ASP A 86 12.21 0.26 -24.88
N LEU A 87 11.62 1.25 -24.21
CA LEU A 87 10.29 1.13 -23.60
C LEU A 87 9.33 1.93 -24.46
N LYS A 88 8.32 1.29 -25.03
CA LYS A 88 7.34 1.94 -25.91
C LYS A 88 6.11 2.38 -25.10
N SER A 89 5.60 3.56 -25.42
CA SER A 89 4.33 4.06 -24.89
C SER A 89 3.16 3.42 -25.64
N TYR A 90 2.00 3.41 -24.98
CA TYR A 90 0.76 2.95 -25.59
C TYR A 90 0.37 3.79 -26.82
N ASP A 91 0.56 5.11 -26.76
CA ASP A 91 0.20 6.04 -27.85
C ASP A 91 1.08 5.88 -29.09
N PHE A 92 2.33 5.41 -28.93
CA PHE A 92 3.22 5.14 -30.06
C PHE A 92 2.89 3.81 -30.76
N GLY A 93 2.48 2.80 -30.00
CA GLY A 93 2.12 1.50 -30.53
C GLY A 93 1.69 0.54 -29.43
N SER A 94 0.39 0.30 -29.33
CA SER A 94 -0.23 -0.49 -28.26
C SER A 94 0.27 -1.94 -28.20
N GLU A 95 0.64 -2.53 -29.33
CA GLU A 95 1.14 -3.92 -29.42
C GLU A 95 2.51 -4.13 -28.76
N ALA A 96 3.34 -3.09 -28.75
CA ALA A 96 4.69 -3.13 -28.17
C ALA A 96 4.79 -2.36 -26.85
N ALA A 97 3.66 -1.83 -26.36
CA ALA A 97 3.61 -1.02 -25.15
C ALA A 97 3.94 -1.84 -23.90
N ALA A 98 4.61 -1.20 -22.94
CA ALA A 98 4.91 -1.85 -21.67
C ALA A 98 3.61 -2.20 -20.92
N ARG A 99 3.52 -3.46 -20.44
CA ARG A 99 2.37 -3.95 -19.66
C ARG A 99 2.80 -4.28 -18.23
N LEU A 100 2.09 -3.71 -17.26
CA LEU A 100 2.23 -4.05 -15.85
C LEU A 100 1.24 -5.16 -15.47
N SER A 101 1.75 -6.26 -14.94
CA SER A 101 0.93 -7.35 -14.40
C SER A 101 1.12 -7.42 -12.89
N ILE A 102 0.04 -7.31 -12.14
CA ILE A 102 0.06 -7.32 -10.68
C ILE A 102 -0.73 -8.53 -10.20
N SER A 103 -0.07 -9.38 -9.42
CA SER A 103 -0.71 -10.42 -8.64
C SER A 103 -0.61 -10.02 -7.17
N TYR A 104 -1.75 -9.82 -6.52
CA TYR A 104 -1.82 -9.44 -5.12
C TYR A 104 -2.63 -10.46 -4.34
N GLN A 105 -2.29 -10.59 -3.05
CA GLN A 105 -3.12 -11.29 -2.08
C GLN A 105 -3.76 -10.23 -1.20
N VAL A 106 -5.08 -10.30 -1.04
CA VAL A 106 -5.76 -9.45 -0.06
C VAL A 106 -5.39 -9.98 1.31
N ALA A 107 -4.71 -9.18 2.12
CA ALA A 107 -4.54 -9.51 3.52
C ALA A 107 -5.93 -9.65 4.14
N SER A 108 -6.30 -10.87 4.52
CA SER A 108 -7.48 -11.10 5.33
C SER A 108 -7.19 -10.45 6.68
N GLY A 109 -7.74 -9.27 6.91
CA GLY A 109 -7.58 -8.57 8.17
C GLY A 109 -7.94 -9.52 9.31
N THR A 110 -7.02 -9.70 10.26
CA THR A 110 -7.41 -10.14 11.59
C THR A 110 -8.43 -9.11 12.08
N PRO A 111 -9.63 -9.50 12.53
CA PRO A 111 -10.62 -8.54 13.00
C PRO A 111 -9.97 -7.69 14.09
N THR A 112 -9.74 -6.41 13.80
CA THR A 112 -9.45 -5.42 14.83
C THR A 112 -10.68 -5.45 15.74
N ALA A 113 -10.50 -5.90 16.99
CA ALA A 113 -11.56 -5.83 17.97
C ALA A 113 -12.04 -4.38 18.03
N THR A 114 -13.29 -4.15 17.62
CA THR A 114 -13.96 -2.88 17.81
C THR A 114 -13.85 -2.53 19.29
N PRO A 115 -13.23 -1.40 19.70
CA PRO A 115 -13.31 -0.99 21.08
C PRO A 115 -14.80 -0.88 21.46
N PRO A 116 -15.25 -1.46 22.58
CA PRO A 116 -16.65 -1.36 22.99
C PRO A 116 -17.04 0.11 23.01
N VAL A 117 -18.21 0.43 22.43
CA VAL A 117 -18.82 1.75 22.58
C VAL A 117 -18.98 2.03 24.07
N THR A 118 -18.08 2.84 24.63
CA THR A 118 -18.26 3.35 25.99
C THR A 118 -19.37 4.39 25.88
N ALA A 119 -20.58 4.02 26.29
CA ALA A 119 -21.66 4.98 26.48
C ALA A 119 -21.11 6.08 27.39
N THR A 120 -20.89 7.26 26.82
CA THR A 120 -20.60 8.46 27.61
C THR A 120 -21.95 8.89 28.18
N PRO A 121 -22.24 8.76 29.49
CA PRO A 121 -23.44 9.35 30.02
C PRO A 121 -23.34 10.87 29.88
N SER A 122 -24.31 11.45 29.18
CA SER A 122 -24.64 12.87 29.25
C SER A 122 -24.83 13.27 30.72
N PRO A 123 -24.33 14.42 31.19
CA PRO A 123 -24.34 14.76 32.61
C PRO A 123 -25.79 15.02 33.09
N THR A 124 -26.31 14.11 33.91
CA THR A 124 -27.45 14.41 34.79
C THR A 124 -26.88 14.67 36.19
N PRO A 125 -27.10 15.85 36.80
CA PRO A 125 -26.54 16.20 38.10
C PRO A 125 -27.06 15.24 39.17
N THR A 126 -26.16 14.67 39.98
CA THR A 126 -26.52 13.80 41.11
C THR A 126 -26.15 14.49 42.43
N ALA A 127 -27.13 14.61 43.32
CA ALA A 127 -26.93 15.10 44.68
C ALA A 127 -26.19 14.06 45.55
N THR A 128 -25.23 14.54 46.34
CA THR A 128 -24.58 13.88 47.49
C THR A 128 -25.64 13.55 48.56
N ALA A 129 -25.67 12.41 49.29
CA ALA A 129 -24.65 11.69 50.08
C ALA A 129 -24.94 10.15 50.10
N THR A 130 -24.11 9.18 50.50
CA THR A 130 -23.05 9.01 51.53
C THR A 130 -22.28 7.69 51.20
N PRO A 131 -21.34 7.17 52.03
CA PRO A 131 -19.89 7.10 51.83
C PRO A 131 -19.36 5.75 51.24
N GLY A 132 -18.26 5.80 50.48
CA GLY A 132 -17.58 4.62 49.95
C GLY A 132 -16.13 4.48 50.42
N LEU A 133 -15.79 3.30 50.95
CA LEU A 133 -14.42 2.80 51.15
C LEU A 133 -13.97 2.04 49.89
N ASN A 134 -12.79 2.40 49.39
CA ASN A 134 -12.08 1.85 48.24
C ASN A 134 -11.46 0.48 48.55
N LEU A 135 -11.45 -0.46 47.60
CA LEU A 135 -10.35 -1.42 47.42
C LEU A 135 -10.32 -1.92 45.97
N GLY A 136 -9.12 -1.91 45.38
CA GLY A 136 -8.87 -2.35 44.01
C GLY A 136 -8.99 -3.86 43.79
N GLN A 137 -8.75 -4.21 42.53
CA GLN A 137 -8.69 -5.55 41.94
C GLN A 137 -10.05 -6.16 41.53
N ALA A 138 -10.34 -6.13 40.24
CA ALA A 138 -11.10 -7.18 39.58
C ALA A 138 -10.63 -7.32 38.12
N LEU A 139 -10.15 -8.52 37.79
CA LEU A 139 -9.62 -9.00 36.50
C LEU A 139 -10.74 -9.17 35.44
N PRO A 140 -10.40 -9.34 34.13
CA PRO A 140 -11.34 -9.16 33.02
C PRO A 140 -12.24 -10.40 32.81
N LEU A 141 -13.53 -10.19 32.49
CA LEU A 141 -14.46 -11.27 32.13
C LEU A 141 -14.36 -11.59 30.62
N GLU A 142 -13.95 -12.84 30.35
CA GLU A 142 -14.08 -13.51 29.05
C GLU A 142 -15.55 -13.77 28.69
N CYS A 143 -15.82 -13.79 27.38
CA CYS A 143 -17.11 -14.03 26.75
C CYS A 143 -17.58 -15.50 26.82
N TRP A 144 -18.87 -15.70 26.49
CA TRP A 144 -19.61 -16.94 26.19
C TRP A 144 -20.17 -17.69 27.41
N GLN A 145 -21.46 -18.01 27.50
CA GLN A 145 -22.29 -18.68 26.50
C GLN A 145 -23.79 -18.28 26.53
N PRO A 146 -24.53 -18.51 25.42
CA PRO A 146 -25.99 -18.36 25.36
C PRO A 146 -26.77 -19.67 25.58
N VAL A 147 -28.03 -19.48 25.97
CA VAL A 147 -29.26 -20.31 25.86
C VAL A 147 -29.35 -21.70 26.50
N SER A 148 -30.35 -21.90 27.35
CA SER A 148 -31.60 -22.59 26.94
C SER A 148 -32.59 -22.71 28.10
N SER A 149 -33.87 -22.70 27.71
CA SER A 149 -35.07 -22.82 28.51
C SER A 149 -35.15 -24.11 29.32
N THR A 150 -35.79 -24.08 30.49
CA THR A 150 -36.85 -25.05 30.83
C THR A 150 -37.75 -24.51 31.94
N ASN A 151 -39.04 -24.67 31.67
CA ASN A 151 -40.21 -24.43 32.49
C ASN A 151 -40.24 -25.40 33.69
N SER A 152 -40.82 -25.02 34.83
CA SER A 152 -41.59 -25.90 35.77
C SER A 152 -42.10 -25.09 36.97
N GLY A 153 -43.42 -25.09 37.20
CA GLY A 153 -44.11 -24.55 38.39
C GLY A 153 -43.90 -25.42 39.65
N PRO A 154 -44.86 -25.52 40.59
CA PRO A 154 -46.28 -25.11 40.56
C PRO A 154 -46.57 -23.71 41.14
#